data_AF-K1UNV7-F1
#
_entry.id   AF-K1UNV7-F1
#
_cell.length_a   1.000
_cell.length_b   1.000
_cell.length_c   1.000
_cell.angle_alpha   90.00
_cell.angle_beta   90.00
_cell.angle_gamma   90.00
#
_symmetry.space_group_name_H-M   'P 1'
#
loop_
_entity.id
_entity.type
_entity.pdbx_description
1 polymer ?
#
loop_
_entity_poly.entity_id
_entity_poly.type
_entity_poly.pdbx_seq_one_letter_code
_entity_poly.pdbx_strand_id
1 'polypeptide(L)'
;MKVKLSVLAKEPLDDKKWYKGLQLASRLAMMVRNVSINYRSSYQLTLPGFLPSVGDAFGQKKVGQMAPGLDFAFGMVGDDYIEKARNNDWLLCNDSIATPASTSRTDNLTLRATLEPVKDFKIDLSATRTKTTQKSIQYMYEGTPTTQSGAFQMTTISLGSAFEGMGNANSGYRSKTFEKFVN
;
A
#
# COMPACT_ATOMS: atom_id res chain seq x y z
N MET A 1 -65.25 7.88 43.73
CA MET A 1 -63.79 7.61 43.82
C MET A 1 -63.07 8.59 42.90
N LYS A 2 -62.06 9.33 43.37
CA LYS A 2 -61.24 10.22 42.53
C LYS A 2 -59.90 9.53 42.27
N VAL A 3 -59.67 9.12 41.02
CA VAL A 3 -58.39 8.56 40.58
C VAL A 3 -57.48 9.71 40.17
N LYS A 4 -56.32 9.84 40.81
CA LYS A 4 -55.26 10.78 40.41
C LYS A 4 -54.25 10.03 39.55
N LEU A 5 -54.16 10.39 38.26
CA LEU A 5 -53.08 9.96 37.38
C LEU A 5 -51.92 10.94 37.50
N SER A 6 -50.74 10.43 37.86
CA SER A 6 -49.47 11.14 37.80
C SER A 6 -48.72 10.63 36.58
N VAL A 7 -48.52 11.50 35.58
CA VAL A 7 -47.72 11.20 34.39
C VAL A 7 -46.32 11.73 34.64
N LEU A 8 -45.36 10.84 34.91
CA LEU A 8 -43.95 11.20 35.01
C LEU A 8 -43.35 11.29 33.61
N ALA A 9 -42.71 12.42 33.32
CA ALA A 9 -42.02 12.63 32.05
C ALA A 9 -40.84 11.65 31.93
N LYS A 10 -40.71 11.01 30.75
CA LYS A 10 -39.61 10.11 30.42
C LYS A 10 -38.28 10.86 30.51
N GLU A 11 -37.27 10.26 31.13
CA GLU A 11 -35.93 10.87 31.25
C GLU A 11 -35.40 11.33 29.90
N PRO A 12 -34.84 12.56 29.81
CA PRO A 12 -34.31 13.09 28.57
C PRO A 12 -33.18 12.20 28.05
N LEU A 13 -33.23 11.89 26.74
CA LEU A 13 -32.25 11.03 26.08
C LEU A 13 -30.81 11.54 26.26
N ASP A 14 -30.65 12.87 26.42
CA ASP A 14 -29.38 13.54 26.66
C ASP A 14 -28.65 13.08 27.92
N ASP A 15 -29.32 12.51 28.94
CA ASP A 15 -28.63 12.09 30.16
C ASP A 15 -28.09 10.66 30.12
N LYS A 16 -28.47 9.89 29.08
CA LYS A 16 -27.98 8.53 28.91
C LYS A 16 -26.55 8.54 28.37
N LYS A 17 -25.64 7.85 29.06
CA LYS A 17 -24.21 7.78 28.70
C LYS A 17 -23.96 7.30 27.26
N TRP A 18 -24.77 6.39 26.74
CA TRP A 18 -24.67 5.92 25.35
C TRP A 18 -25.02 7.02 24.32
N TYR A 19 -26.00 7.87 24.64
CA TYR A 19 -26.41 8.98 23.79
C TYR A 19 -25.34 10.07 23.77
N LYS A 20 -24.77 10.42 24.94
CA LYS A 20 -23.59 11.32 25.02
C LYS A 20 -22.40 10.79 24.22
N GLY A 21 -22.15 9.48 24.28
CA GLY A 21 -21.08 8.83 23.50
C GLY A 21 -21.31 8.92 21.98
N LEU A 22 -22.51 8.60 21.51
CA LEU A 22 -22.86 8.74 20.09
C LEU A 22 -22.85 10.19 19.61
N GLN A 23 -23.26 11.14 20.46
CA GLN A 23 -23.22 12.56 20.14
C GLN A 23 -21.78 13.08 20.01
N LEU A 24 -20.86 12.59 20.84
CA LEU A 24 -19.43 12.92 20.68
C LEU A 24 -18.87 12.32 19.38
N ALA A 25 -19.18 11.05 19.11
CA ALA A 25 -18.74 10.37 17.88
C ALA A 25 -19.29 11.06 16.61
N SER A 26 -20.56 11.48 16.63
CA SER A 26 -21.15 12.21 15.49
C SER A 26 -20.52 13.58 15.30
N ARG A 27 -20.19 14.31 16.38
CA ARG A 27 -19.45 15.58 16.30
C ARG A 27 -18.08 15.40 15.67
N LEU A 28 -17.33 14.37 16.08
CA LEU A 28 -16.03 14.04 15.47
C LEU A 28 -16.18 13.64 14.00
N ALA A 29 -17.20 12.85 13.67
CA ALA A 29 -17.48 12.46 12.28
C ALA A 29 -17.84 13.67 11.41
N MET A 30 -18.58 14.64 11.95
CA MET A 30 -18.93 15.88 11.23
C MET A 30 -17.73 16.80 10.97
N MET A 31 -16.64 16.68 11.74
CA MET A 31 -15.39 17.41 11.46
C MET A 31 -14.75 16.94 10.15
N VAL A 32 -14.92 15.67 9.79
CA VAL A 32 -14.36 15.12 8.55
C VAL A 32 -15.29 15.47 7.39
N ARG A 33 -14.84 16.34 6.48
CA ARG A 33 -15.63 16.78 5.32
C ARG A 33 -15.51 15.84 4.14
N ASN A 34 -14.30 15.33 3.90
CA ASN A 34 -14.02 14.50 2.75
C ASN A 34 -12.87 13.54 3.06
N VAL A 35 -12.95 12.32 2.56
CA VAL A 35 -11.88 11.33 2.59
C VAL A 35 -11.79 10.71 1.21
N SER A 36 -10.59 10.75 0.62
CA SER A 36 -10.28 10.12 -0.65
C SER A 36 -9.14 9.14 -0.47
N ILE A 37 -9.36 7.92 -0.92
CA ILE A 37 -8.38 6.83 -0.90
C ILE A 37 -8.15 6.41 -2.34
N ASN A 38 -6.91 6.51 -2.79
CA ASN A 38 -6.50 6.01 -4.09
C ASN A 38 -5.42 4.95 -3.88
N TYR A 39 -5.69 3.75 -4.38
CA TYR A 39 -4.72 2.66 -4.39
C TYR A 39 -4.50 2.21 -5.83
N ARG A 40 -3.22 2.13 -6.22
CA ARG A 40 -2.79 1.67 -7.53
C ARG A 40 -1.68 0.64 -7.34
N SER A 41 -1.88 -0.55 -7.89
CA SER A 41 -0.85 -1.57 -8.03
C SER A 41 -0.56 -1.74 -9.51
N SER A 42 0.71 -1.63 -9.89
CA SER A 42 1.20 -1.93 -11.23
C SER A 42 2.21 -3.06 -11.13
N TYR A 43 2.04 -4.09 -11.95
CA TYR A 43 2.96 -5.22 -12.04
C TYR A 43 3.38 -5.41 -13.49
N GLN A 44 4.67 -5.64 -13.69
CA GLN A 44 5.26 -5.94 -14.98
C GLN A 44 6.20 -7.13 -14.83
N LEU A 45 6.07 -8.08 -15.75
CA LEU A 45 6.93 -9.24 -15.88
C LEU A 45 7.52 -9.24 -17.29
N THR A 46 8.84 -9.31 -17.36
CA THR A 46 9.58 -9.51 -18.61
C THR A 46 10.31 -10.84 -18.48
N LEU A 47 9.96 -11.80 -19.34
CA LEU A 47 10.50 -13.15 -19.33
C LEU A 47 11.16 -13.46 -20.68
N PRO A 48 12.44 -13.09 -20.87
CA PRO A 48 13.19 -13.45 -22.07
C PRO A 48 13.38 -14.97 -22.14
N GLY A 49 13.41 -15.54 -23.34
CA GLY A 49 13.64 -16.99 -23.53
C GLY A 49 12.39 -17.86 -23.41
N PHE A 50 11.19 -17.27 -23.50
CA PHE A 50 9.94 -18.04 -23.57
C PHE A 50 9.84 -18.78 -24.91
N LEU A 51 9.84 -20.11 -24.87
CA LEU A 51 9.86 -21.00 -26.03
C LEU A 51 8.50 -21.16 -26.72
N PRO A 52 7.37 -21.26 -26.01
CA PRO A 52 6.07 -21.40 -26.66
C PRO A 52 5.75 -20.14 -27.46
N SER A 53 5.50 -20.30 -28.77
CA SER A 53 4.99 -19.21 -29.58
C SER A 53 3.55 -18.87 -29.16
N VAL A 54 3.16 -17.60 -29.27
CA VAL A 54 1.77 -17.15 -29.10
C VAL A 54 0.88 -17.95 -30.06
N GLY A 55 -0.20 -18.55 -29.56
CA GLY A 55 -1.11 -19.38 -30.36
C GLY A 55 -2.49 -18.76 -30.60
N ASP A 56 -3.31 -19.45 -31.40
CA ASP A 56 -4.50 -18.86 -32.05
C ASP A 56 -5.68 -18.60 -31.12
N ALA A 57 -5.74 -19.22 -29.93
CA ALA A 57 -6.85 -19.06 -28.98
C ALA A 57 -6.41 -18.21 -27.77
N PHE A 58 -6.82 -16.94 -27.71
CA PHE A 58 -6.45 -16.00 -26.63
C PHE A 58 -4.94 -15.88 -26.40
N GLY A 59 -4.15 -15.99 -27.47
CA GLY A 59 -2.68 -15.96 -27.40
C GLY A 59 -2.04 -17.26 -26.90
N GLN A 60 -2.81 -18.34 -26.76
CA GLN A 60 -2.33 -19.61 -26.21
C GLN A 60 -2.06 -20.64 -27.30
N LYS A 61 -0.94 -21.34 -27.17
CA LYS A 61 -0.62 -22.52 -27.98
C LYS A 61 -0.82 -23.78 -27.14
N LYS A 62 -1.50 -24.77 -27.71
CA LYS A 62 -1.57 -26.11 -27.10
C LYS A 62 -0.24 -26.82 -27.32
N VAL A 63 0.64 -26.74 -26.33
CA VAL A 63 1.86 -27.56 -26.25
C VAL A 63 1.75 -28.36 -24.95
N GLY A 64 1.02 -29.48 -25.00
CA GLY A 64 0.64 -30.26 -23.81
C GLY A 64 -0.46 -29.58 -22.99
N GLN A 65 -0.15 -28.44 -22.36
CA GLN A 65 -1.10 -27.55 -21.69
C GLN A 65 -1.25 -26.21 -22.44
N MET A 66 -2.19 -25.37 -22.00
CA MET A 66 -2.35 -24.00 -22.49
C MET A 66 -1.19 -23.12 -22.01
N ALA A 67 -0.24 -22.83 -22.90
CA ALA A 67 0.90 -21.94 -22.66
C ALA A 67 0.69 -20.60 -23.38
N PRO A 68 0.99 -19.43 -22.78
CA PRO A 68 1.47 -19.17 -21.42
C PRO A 68 0.45 -19.41 -20.29
N GLY A 69 -0.84 -19.53 -20.65
CA GLY A 69 -1.94 -19.73 -19.71
C GLY A 69 -2.91 -18.55 -19.69
N LEU A 70 -4.15 -18.79 -19.26
CA LEU A 70 -5.19 -17.76 -19.16
C LEU A 70 -4.84 -16.70 -18.11
N ASP A 71 -4.18 -17.09 -17.02
CA ASP A 71 -3.64 -16.20 -16.00
C ASP A 71 -2.67 -15.17 -16.59
N PHE A 72 -1.77 -15.61 -17.48
CA PHE A 72 -0.90 -14.71 -18.24
C PHE A 72 -1.67 -13.81 -19.21
N ALA A 73 -2.63 -14.37 -19.96
CA ALA A 73 -3.44 -13.61 -20.92
C ALA A 73 -4.27 -12.50 -20.24
N PHE A 74 -4.76 -12.75 -19.03
CA PHE A 74 -5.50 -11.77 -18.23
C PHE A 74 -4.63 -10.90 -17.33
N GLY A 75 -3.29 -11.03 -17.39
CA GLY A 75 -2.35 -10.24 -16.58
C GLY A 75 -2.39 -10.58 -15.09
N MET A 76 -2.97 -11.71 -14.70
CA MET A 76 -3.00 -12.24 -13.34
C MET A 76 -1.71 -13.04 -13.06
N VAL A 77 -0.56 -12.44 -13.37
CA VAL A 77 0.76 -13.07 -13.21
C VAL A 77 1.49 -12.48 -12.02
N GLY A 78 2.11 -13.35 -11.22
CA GLY A 78 3.00 -12.99 -10.14
C GLY A 78 4.44 -13.41 -10.42
N ASP A 79 5.28 -13.31 -9.40
CA ASP A 79 6.68 -13.77 -9.46
C ASP A 79 6.75 -15.31 -9.60
N ASP A 80 5.72 -16.01 -9.12
CA ASP A 80 5.51 -17.47 -9.19
C ASP A 80 5.34 -17.99 -10.63
N TYR A 81 4.93 -17.13 -11.56
CA TYR A 81 4.80 -17.49 -12.97
C TYR A 81 6.14 -17.96 -13.58
N ILE A 82 7.26 -17.43 -13.10
CA ILE A 82 8.60 -17.84 -13.58
C ILE A 82 8.89 -19.30 -13.21
N GLU A 83 8.50 -19.73 -12.00
CA GLU A 83 8.64 -21.11 -11.55
C GLU A 83 7.67 -22.04 -12.30
N LYS A 84 6.43 -21.60 -12.51
CA LYS A 84 5.46 -22.32 -13.36
C LYS A 84 5.99 -22.52 -14.78
N ALA A 85 6.57 -21.48 -15.39
CA ALA A 85 7.12 -21.56 -16.74
C ALA A 85 8.35 -22.49 -16.79
N ARG A 86 9.18 -22.54 -15.74
CA ARG A 86 10.27 -23.50 -15.62
C ARG A 86 9.77 -24.94 -15.53
N ASN A 87 8.80 -25.20 -14.64
CA ASN A 87 8.28 -26.55 -14.39
C ASN A 87 7.56 -27.16 -15.61
N ASN A 88 7.11 -26.33 -16.55
CA ASN A 88 6.48 -26.76 -17.80
C ASN A 88 7.45 -26.75 -19.00
N ASP A 89 8.76 -26.58 -18.77
CA ASP A 89 9.80 -26.51 -19.82
C ASP A 89 9.52 -25.41 -20.87
N TRP A 90 8.89 -24.30 -20.47
CA TRP A 90 8.58 -23.18 -21.35
C TRP A 90 9.71 -22.16 -21.45
N LEU A 91 10.81 -22.36 -20.71
CA LEU A 91 11.95 -21.45 -20.65
C LEU A 91 13.18 -22.09 -21.28
N LEU A 92 13.86 -21.30 -22.12
CA LEU A 92 15.18 -21.66 -22.63
C LEU A 92 16.22 -21.54 -21.52
N CYS A 93 16.63 -22.67 -20.95
CA CYS A 93 17.75 -22.76 -20.04
C CYS A 93 19.01 -23.16 -20.82
N ASN A 94 19.93 -22.21 -21.04
CA ASN A 94 21.21 -22.47 -21.71
C ASN A 94 22.35 -21.76 -20.95
N ASP A 95 23.40 -22.48 -20.59
CA ASP A 95 24.53 -21.97 -19.81
C ASP A 95 25.33 -20.84 -20.49
N SER A 96 25.10 -20.57 -21.78
CA SER A 96 25.88 -19.61 -22.57
C SER A 96 25.25 -18.22 -22.75
N ILE A 97 23.94 -18.03 -22.55
CA ILE A 97 23.27 -16.72 -22.73
C ILE A 97 22.28 -16.46 -21.59
N ALA A 98 22.75 -15.79 -20.53
CA ALA A 98 21.96 -15.50 -19.34
C ALA A 98 21.24 -14.15 -19.44
N THR A 99 20.06 -14.12 -20.08
CA THR A 99 19.17 -12.95 -19.96
C THR A 99 18.23 -13.17 -18.76
N PRO A 100 18.40 -12.43 -17.65
CA PRO A 100 17.56 -12.62 -16.47
C PRO A 100 16.11 -12.24 -16.75
N ALA A 101 15.19 -12.91 -16.07
CA ALA A 101 13.82 -12.43 -15.98
C ALA A 101 13.76 -11.20 -15.06
N SER A 102 12.93 -10.23 -15.41
CA SER A 102 12.76 -9.00 -14.64
C SER A 102 11.30 -8.86 -14.22
N THR A 103 11.07 -8.65 -12.92
CA THR A 103 9.76 -8.29 -12.39
C THR A 103 9.81 -6.91 -11.75
N SER A 104 8.78 -6.10 -11.97
CA SER A 104 8.66 -4.76 -11.41
C SER A 104 7.26 -4.58 -10.86
N ARG A 105 7.17 -4.34 -9.55
CA ARG A 105 5.93 -4.07 -8.83
C ARG A 105 5.97 -2.68 -8.23
N THR A 106 4.97 -1.87 -8.51
CA THR A 106 4.80 -0.54 -7.91
C THR A 106 3.44 -0.44 -7.25
N ASP A 107 3.45 -0.29 -5.93
CA ASP A 107 2.28 -0.03 -5.10
C ASP A 107 2.28 1.46 -4.70
N ASN A 108 1.25 2.20 -5.11
CA ASN A 108 1.03 3.59 -4.72
C ASN A 108 -0.28 3.68 -3.94
N LEU A 109 -0.19 4.18 -2.71
CA LEU A 109 -1.31 4.52 -1.86
C LEU A 109 -1.29 6.03 -1.61
N THR A 110 -2.37 6.71 -1.98
CA THR A 110 -2.57 8.13 -1.72
C THR A 110 -3.84 8.30 -0.89
N LEU A 111 -3.70 8.91 0.28
CA LEU A 111 -4.78 9.24 1.21
C LEU A 111 -4.91 10.76 1.27
N ARG A 112 -6.12 11.27 1.14
CA ARG A 112 -6.43 12.70 1.33
C ARG A 112 -7.63 12.81 2.24
N ALA A 113 -7.55 13.68 3.23
CA ALA A 113 -8.67 13.97 4.12
C ALA A 113 -8.76 15.47 4.37
N THR A 114 -9.98 16.01 4.32
CA THR A 114 -10.24 17.41 4.66
C THR A 114 -10.99 17.44 5.99
N LEU A 115 -10.40 18.11 6.99
CA LEU A 115 -10.98 18.31 8.31
C LEU A 115 -11.41 19.77 8.46
N GLU A 116 -12.61 20.00 8.93
CA GLU A 116 -13.14 21.33 9.28
C GLU A 116 -13.67 21.30 10.72
N PRO A 117 -12.79 21.41 11.73
CA PRO A 117 -13.18 21.28 13.13
C PRO A 117 -13.97 22.49 13.64
N VAL A 118 -13.75 23.67 13.07
CA VAL A 118 -14.49 24.91 13.33
C VAL A 118 -14.85 25.52 11.98
N LYS A 119 -16.01 26.17 11.89
CA LYS A 119 -16.45 26.86 10.68
C LYS A 119 -15.34 27.77 10.15
N ASP A 120 -15.09 27.69 8.85
CA ASP A 120 -14.08 28.48 8.13
C ASP A 120 -12.61 28.12 8.42
N PHE A 121 -12.34 27.09 9.25
CA PHE A 121 -10.99 26.56 9.46
C PHE A 121 -10.85 25.17 8.84
N LYS A 122 -10.15 25.07 7.71
CA LYS A 122 -9.97 23.82 6.94
C LYS A 122 -8.53 23.33 7.03
N ILE A 123 -8.37 22.04 7.30
CA ILE A 123 -7.10 21.33 7.30
C ILE A 123 -7.16 20.25 6.22
N ASP A 124 -6.32 20.39 5.20
CA ASP A 124 -6.14 19.36 4.17
C ASP A 124 -4.94 18.47 4.52
N LEU A 125 -5.23 17.23 4.87
CA LEU A 125 -4.25 16.19 5.12
C LEU A 125 -4.00 15.41 3.82
N SER A 126 -2.74 15.22 3.48
CA SER A 126 -2.34 14.33 2.40
C SER A 126 -1.24 13.39 2.89
N ALA A 127 -1.40 12.10 2.59
CA ALA A 127 -0.44 11.07 2.92
C ALA A 127 -0.20 10.21 1.67
N THR A 128 1.05 9.96 1.34
CA THR A 128 1.43 9.11 0.21
C THR A 128 2.36 8.01 0.71
N ARG A 129 2.20 6.82 0.14
CA ARG A 129 3.11 5.69 0.31
C ARG A 129 3.31 5.04 -1.04
N THR A 130 4.52 5.14 -1.56
CA THR A 130 4.92 4.52 -2.82
C THR A 130 6.01 3.50 -2.52
N LYS A 131 5.79 2.25 -2.93
CA LYS A 131 6.77 1.19 -2.86
C LYS A 131 6.96 0.62 -4.26
N THR A 132 8.15 0.79 -4.81
CA THR A 132 8.58 0.14 -6.04
C THR A 132 9.57 -0.95 -5.67
N THR A 133 9.34 -2.15 -6.15
CA THR A 133 10.20 -3.32 -5.98
C THR A 133 10.49 -3.89 -7.36
N GLN A 134 11.76 -3.96 -7.70
CA GLN A 134 12.28 -4.54 -8.92
C GLN A 134 13.06 -5.80 -8.53
N LYS A 135 12.81 -6.90 -9.22
CA LYS A 135 13.54 -8.16 -9.04
C LYS A 135 14.16 -8.57 -10.35
N SER A 136 15.43 -8.96 -10.30
CA SER A 136 16.15 -9.60 -11.40
C SER A 136 16.39 -11.05 -10.99
N ILE A 137 15.73 -11.97 -11.68
CA ILE A 137 15.71 -13.40 -11.38
C ILE A 137 16.49 -14.13 -12.47
N GLN A 138 17.62 -14.72 -12.09
CA GLN A 138 18.41 -15.55 -13.00
C GLN A 138 17.90 -16.99 -12.91
N TYR A 139 16.83 -17.29 -13.67
CA TYR A 139 16.10 -18.55 -13.58
C TYR A 139 16.86 -19.79 -14.10
N MET A 140 18.05 -19.59 -14.68
CA MET A 140 18.86 -20.58 -15.37
C MET A 140 19.88 -21.27 -14.46
N TYR A 141 20.20 -20.66 -13.31
CA TYR A 141 21.12 -21.23 -12.32
C TYR A 141 20.37 -21.97 -11.21
N GLU A 142 21.00 -23.00 -10.67
CA GLU A 142 20.50 -23.72 -9.50
C GLU A 142 20.36 -22.75 -8.30
N GLY A 143 19.23 -22.83 -7.60
CA GLY A 143 18.91 -21.92 -6.49
C GLY A 143 18.35 -20.54 -6.91
N THR A 144 18.28 -20.24 -8.21
CA THR A 144 17.56 -19.06 -8.75
C THR A 144 17.97 -17.72 -8.09
N PRO A 145 19.25 -17.33 -8.18
CA PRO A 145 19.72 -16.12 -7.51
C PRO A 145 18.89 -14.92 -7.96
N THR A 146 18.25 -14.28 -6.98
CA THR A 146 17.32 -13.18 -7.18
C THR A 146 17.89 -11.93 -6.54
N THR A 147 18.16 -10.92 -7.38
CA THR A 147 18.55 -9.60 -6.89
C THR A 147 17.31 -8.74 -6.79
N GLN A 148 17.11 -8.12 -5.62
CA GLN A 148 15.99 -7.22 -5.39
C GLN A 148 16.49 -5.79 -5.18
N SER A 149 15.94 -4.84 -5.93
CA SER A 149 16.17 -3.41 -5.81
C SER A 149 14.83 -2.67 -5.77
N GLY A 150 14.84 -1.37 -5.50
CA GLY A 150 13.59 -0.61 -5.45
C GLY A 150 13.71 0.77 -4.83
N ALA A 151 12.57 1.42 -4.69
CA ALA A 151 12.43 2.73 -4.06
C ALA A 151 11.26 2.71 -3.08
N PHE A 152 11.43 3.39 -1.95
CA PHE A 152 10.39 3.54 -0.95
C PHE A 152 10.23 5.01 -0.59
N GLN A 153 9.00 5.52 -0.70
CA GLN A 153 8.64 6.87 -0.32
C GLN A 153 7.42 6.81 0.57
N MET A 154 7.45 7.51 1.70
CA MET A 154 6.33 7.58 2.63
C MET A 154 6.28 8.96 3.26
N THR A 155 5.08 9.53 3.34
CA THR A 155 4.84 10.75 4.12
C THR A 155 5.13 10.48 5.60
N THR A 156 5.93 11.35 6.21
CA THR A 156 6.20 11.33 7.64
C THR A 156 5.88 12.70 8.24
N ILE A 157 5.44 12.73 9.49
CA ILE A 157 5.13 13.96 10.21
C ILE A 157 6.20 14.17 11.28
N SER A 158 7.04 15.18 11.09
CA SER A 158 8.17 15.50 11.99
C SER A 158 7.88 16.66 12.96
N LEU A 159 6.62 16.98 13.22
CA LEU A 159 6.20 18.13 14.06
C LEU A 159 6.86 18.15 15.45
N GLY A 160 7.12 16.98 16.04
CA GLY A 160 7.75 16.88 17.36
C GLY A 160 9.20 17.34 17.41
N SER A 161 9.96 17.16 16.32
CA SER A 161 11.36 17.61 16.23
C SER A 161 11.53 18.91 15.44
N ALA A 162 10.52 19.31 14.66
CA ALA A 162 10.58 20.48 13.78
C ALA A 162 10.78 21.82 14.52
N PHE A 163 10.33 21.91 15.77
CA PHE A 163 10.47 23.11 16.60
C PHE A 163 11.63 23.04 17.59
N GLU A 164 12.50 22.04 17.48
CA GLU A 164 13.68 21.96 18.33
C GLU A 164 14.73 23.01 17.90
N GLY A 165 15.26 23.76 18.86
CA GLY A 165 16.34 24.71 18.60
C GLY A 165 17.63 24.00 18.20
N MET A 166 18.37 24.57 17.25
CA MET A 166 19.62 24.01 16.68
C MET A 166 20.82 23.97 17.66
N GLY A 167 20.60 24.05 18.97
CA GLY A 167 21.66 24.14 19.98
C GLY A 167 22.40 25.49 19.96
N ASN A 168 23.29 25.68 20.93
CA ASN A 168 24.12 26.89 21.04
C ASN A 168 25.58 26.55 20.66
N ALA A 169 26.34 27.51 20.14
CA ALA A 169 27.77 27.37 19.87
C ALA A 169 28.55 26.92 21.12
N ASN A 170 28.16 27.39 22.31
CA ASN A 170 28.76 27.00 23.58
C ASN A 170 28.49 25.54 23.98
N SER A 171 27.47 24.92 23.40
CA SER A 171 27.12 23.50 23.62
C SER A 171 27.45 22.64 22.39
N GLY A 172 28.22 23.16 21.43
CA GLY A 172 28.59 22.44 20.20
C GLY A 172 27.43 22.10 19.28
N TYR A 173 26.35 22.92 19.25
CA TYR A 173 25.15 22.67 18.43
C TYR A 173 24.44 21.34 18.73
N ARG A 174 24.56 20.85 19.97
CA ARG A 174 23.91 19.64 20.47
C ARG A 174 22.38 19.71 20.32
N SER A 175 21.80 18.72 19.65
CA SER A 175 20.35 18.51 19.50
C SER A 175 19.89 17.29 20.28
N LYS A 176 18.81 17.43 21.07
CA LYS A 176 18.16 16.35 21.81
C LYS A 176 17.54 15.31 20.85
N THR A 177 16.93 15.74 19.74
CA THR A 177 16.42 14.82 18.72
C THR A 177 17.56 14.00 18.12
N PHE A 178 18.70 14.62 17.82
CA PHE A 178 19.86 13.90 17.29
C PHE A 178 20.40 12.88 18.31
N GLU A 179 20.48 13.24 19.59
CA GLU A 179 20.92 12.29 20.62
C GLU A 179 19.98 11.11 20.80
N LYS A 180 18.67 11.32 20.68
CA LYS A 180 17.69 10.23 20.65
C LYS A 180 17.81 9.36 19.40
N PHE A 181 18.31 9.90 18.29
CA PHE A 181 18.55 9.13 17.08
C PHE A 181 19.81 8.25 17.19
N VAL A 182 20.83 8.72 17.92
CA VAL A 182 22.11 8.01 18.07
C VAL A 182 22.07 6.92 19.15
N ASN A 183 21.28 7.10 20.21
CA ASN A 183 21.09 6.11 21.28
C ASN A 183 19.98 5.11 20.96
#